data_AF-A0A3A4T3S7-F1
#
_entry.id   AF-A0A3A4T3S7-F1
#
_cell.length_a   1.000
_cell.length_b   1.000
_cell.length_c   1.000
_cell.angle_alpha   90.00
_cell.angle_beta   90.00
_cell.angle_gamma   90.00
#
_symmetry.space_group_name_H-M   'P 1'
#
loop_
_entity.id
_entity.type
_entity.pdbx_description
1 polymer ?
#
loop_
_entity_poly.entity_id
_entity_poly.type
_entity_poly.pdbx_seq_one_letter_code
_entity_poly.pdbx_strand_id
1 'polypeptide(L)'
;MEHSNLKKDQSNKLIFGGVFLFFLGLIVGLFVPMFANPRMGLSSHIEGVLNGMLLMIIGLIWHKVDLSSKWLKITFWLTIYGTFANWLGMLIAAIFNAGKMLTVAANGQEGAPLVEGIVTFLLISLSVATLTVSVTILIGLYKNMRK
;
A
#
# COMPACT_ATOMS: atom_id res chain seq x y z
N MET A 1 -17.05 22.11 11.78
CA MET A 1 -17.44 21.84 10.38
C MET A 1 -16.25 21.44 9.52
N GLU A 2 -15.11 22.16 9.57
CA GLU A 2 -13.90 21.87 8.78
C GLU A 2 -13.35 20.44 8.95
N HIS A 3 -13.30 19.93 10.18
CA HIS A 3 -12.81 18.58 10.49
C HIS A 3 -13.70 17.45 9.94
N SER A 4 -15.02 17.70 9.80
CA SER A 4 -15.97 16.73 9.24
C SER A 4 -15.87 16.67 7.72
N ASN A 5 -15.72 17.82 7.07
CA ASN A 5 -15.48 17.91 5.62
C ASN A 5 -14.15 17.25 5.22
N LEU A 6 -13.08 17.48 5.99
CA LEU A 6 -11.78 16.82 5.77
C LEU A 6 -11.89 15.30 5.81
N LYS A 7 -12.53 14.74 6.85
CA LYS A 7 -12.70 13.29 6.96
C LYS A 7 -13.49 12.69 5.79
N LYS A 8 -14.55 13.38 5.35
CA LYS A 8 -15.37 12.92 4.21
C LYS A 8 -14.58 12.90 2.92
N ASP A 9 -13.82 13.96 2.62
CA ASP A 9 -12.96 14.03 1.44
C ASP A 9 -11.86 12.96 1.46
N GLN A 10 -11.19 12.78 2.61
CA GLN A 10 -10.18 11.73 2.78
C GLN A 10 -10.76 10.32 2.59
N SER A 11 -11.93 10.04 3.18
CA SER A 11 -12.63 8.77 3.03
C SER A 11 -12.91 8.44 1.55
N ASN A 12 -13.47 9.40 0.80
CA ASN A 12 -13.75 9.23 -0.62
C ASN A 12 -12.48 8.98 -1.43
N LYS A 13 -11.40 9.72 -1.15
CA LYS A 13 -10.11 9.55 -1.82
C LYS A 13 -9.46 8.21 -1.52
N LEU A 14 -9.57 7.71 -0.28
CA LEU A 14 -9.08 6.38 0.10
C LEU A 14 -9.85 5.29 -0.64
N ILE A 15 -11.18 5.40 -0.71
CA ILE A 15 -12.02 4.44 -1.45
C ILE A 15 -11.67 4.46 -2.94
N PHE A 16 -11.61 5.64 -3.55
CA PHE A 16 -11.24 5.77 -4.96
C PHE A 16 -9.83 5.21 -5.23
N GLY A 17 -8.85 5.60 -4.41
CA GLY A 17 -7.48 5.09 -4.52
C GLY A 17 -7.41 3.58 -4.34
N GLY A 18 -8.24 3.01 -3.46
CA GLY A 18 -8.34 1.57 -3.25
C GLY A 18 -8.92 0.83 -4.45
N VAL A 19 -10.01 1.33 -5.03
CA VAL A 19 -10.59 0.79 -6.27
C VAL A 19 -9.58 0.88 -7.42
N PHE A 20 -8.89 2.01 -7.53
CA PHE A 20 -7.88 2.22 -8.56
C PHE A 20 -6.70 1.26 -8.42
N LEU A 21 -6.17 1.07 -7.21
CA LEU A 21 -5.07 0.14 -6.95
C LEU A 21 -5.50 -1.31 -7.15
N PHE A 22 -6.71 -1.67 -6.74
CA PHE A 22 -7.29 -2.99 -7.00
C PHE A 22 -7.37 -3.26 -8.52
N PHE A 23 -7.85 -2.28 -9.29
CA PHE A 23 -7.90 -2.37 -10.75
C PHE A 23 -6.52 -2.54 -11.38
N LEU A 24 -5.51 -1.79 -10.92
CA LEU A 24 -4.12 -1.99 -11.35
C LEU A 24 -3.60 -3.39 -11.00
N GLY A 25 -3.93 -3.90 -9.82
CA GLY A 25 -3.64 -5.28 -9.42
C GLY A 25 -4.21 -6.30 -10.40
N LEU A 26 -5.48 -6.14 -10.82
CA LEU A 26 -6.10 -7.01 -11.83
C LEU A 26 -5.40 -6.94 -13.18
N ILE A 27 -5.03 -5.73 -13.64
CA ILE A 27 -4.26 -5.56 -14.88
C ILE A 27 -2.95 -6.33 -14.78
N VAL A 28 -2.18 -6.14 -13.71
CA VAL A 28 -0.91 -6.87 -13.50
C VAL A 28 -1.14 -8.38 -13.54
N GLY A 29 -2.24 -8.86 -12.96
CA GLY A 29 -2.67 -10.26 -12.98
C GLY A 29 -2.78 -10.86 -14.39
N LEU A 30 -3.30 -10.09 -15.35
CA LEU A 30 -3.43 -10.52 -16.75
C LEU A 30 -2.07 -10.69 -17.44
N PHE A 31 -1.09 -9.88 -17.05
CA PHE A 31 0.24 -9.85 -17.67
C PHE A 31 1.29 -10.66 -16.89
N VAL A 32 0.91 -11.39 -15.84
CA VAL A 32 1.85 -12.17 -14.99
C VAL A 32 2.85 -13.01 -15.80
N PRO A 33 2.43 -13.80 -16.82
CA PRO A 33 3.37 -14.65 -17.57
C PRO A 33 4.36 -13.86 -18.44
N MET A 34 4.12 -12.57 -18.68
CA MET A 34 4.93 -11.72 -19.56
C MET A 34 6.06 -11.01 -18.81
N PHE A 35 6.05 -10.99 -17.47
CA PHE A 35 7.11 -10.37 -16.68
C PHE A 35 8.38 -11.21 -16.67
N ALA A 36 9.54 -10.55 -16.55
CA ALA A 36 10.84 -11.22 -16.44
C ALA A 36 10.89 -12.17 -15.24
N ASN A 37 10.25 -11.77 -14.13
CA ASN A 37 9.98 -12.63 -12.98
C ASN A 37 8.45 -12.78 -12.76
N PRO A 38 7.84 -13.85 -13.30
CA PRO A 38 6.41 -14.11 -13.12
C PRO A 38 5.97 -14.30 -11.66
N ARG A 39 6.84 -14.79 -10.78
CA ARG A 39 6.54 -14.95 -9.34
C ARG A 39 6.42 -13.61 -8.63
N MET A 40 7.26 -12.66 -9.00
CA MET A 40 7.15 -11.27 -8.53
C MET A 40 5.98 -10.55 -9.18
N GLY A 41 5.64 -10.87 -10.44
CA GLY A 41 4.42 -10.40 -11.10
C GLY A 41 3.16 -10.86 -10.36
N LEU A 42 3.09 -12.13 -9.96
CA LEU A 42 1.99 -12.66 -9.15
C LEU A 42 1.93 -11.97 -7.78
N SER A 43 3.08 -11.76 -7.13
CA SER A 43 3.14 -11.04 -5.87
C SER A 43 2.64 -9.60 -6.01
N SER A 44 3.02 -8.89 -7.08
CA SER A 44 2.53 -7.54 -7.39
C SER A 44 1.01 -7.52 -7.64
N HIS A 45 0.47 -8.52 -8.34
CA HIS A 45 -0.98 -8.70 -8.51
C HIS A 45 -1.70 -8.82 -7.15
N ILE A 46 -1.23 -9.73 -6.29
CA ILE A 46 -1.82 -9.97 -4.97
C ILE A 46 -1.72 -8.71 -4.10
N GLU A 47 -0.56 -8.06 -4.07
CA GLU A 47 -0.36 -6.81 -3.32
C GLU A 47 -1.27 -5.70 -3.84
N GLY A 48 -1.47 -5.56 -5.16
CA GLY A 48 -2.42 -4.58 -5.71
C GLY A 48 -3.86 -4.83 -5.26
N VAL A 49 -4.29 -6.09 -5.28
CA VAL A 49 -5.63 -6.50 -4.82
C VAL A 49 -5.80 -6.29 -3.32
N LEU A 50 -4.87 -6.79 -2.50
CA LEU A 50 -4.94 -6.70 -1.03
C LEU A 50 -4.80 -5.26 -0.54
N ASN A 51 -3.84 -4.49 -1.04
CA ASN A 51 -3.68 -3.08 -0.65
C ASN A 51 -4.84 -2.22 -1.15
N GLY A 52 -5.40 -2.54 -2.32
CA GLY A 52 -6.63 -1.91 -2.81
C GLY A 52 -7.81 -2.14 -1.86
N MET A 53 -8.01 -3.38 -1.41
CA MET A 53 -9.03 -3.70 -0.41
C MET A 53 -8.76 -3.03 0.95
N LEU A 54 -7.51 -3.02 1.42
CA LEU A 54 -7.13 -2.31 2.63
C LEU A 54 -7.50 -0.83 2.58
N LEU A 55 -7.17 -0.15 1.47
CA LEU A 55 -7.53 1.26 1.25
C LEU A 55 -9.04 1.49 1.28
N MET A 56 -9.81 0.64 0.59
CA MET A 56 -11.27 0.72 0.61
C MET A 56 -11.82 0.54 2.03
N ILE A 57 -11.33 -0.46 2.77
CA ILE A 57 -11.76 -0.73 4.15
C ILE A 57 -11.41 0.46 5.06
N ILE A 58 -10.18 0.98 5.00
CA ILE A 58 -9.76 2.15 5.77
C ILE A 58 -10.63 3.37 5.43
N GLY A 59 -10.92 3.58 4.15
CA GLY A 59 -11.82 4.63 3.68
C GLY A 59 -13.24 4.50 4.25
N LEU A 60 -13.79 3.28 4.27
CA LEU A 60 -15.12 3.00 4.83
C LEU A 60 -15.17 3.22 6.35
N ILE A 61 -14.15 2.79 7.09
CA ILE A 61 -14.11 2.95 8.55
C ILE A 61 -13.57 4.33 8.99
N TRP A 62 -13.13 5.18 8.06
CA TRP A 62 -12.45 6.45 8.37
C TRP A 62 -13.25 7.37 9.30
N HIS A 63 -14.58 7.35 9.20
CA HIS A 63 -15.47 8.10 10.07
C HIS A 63 -15.30 7.72 11.56
N LYS A 64 -15.00 6.45 11.85
CA LYS A 64 -14.76 5.89 13.19
C LYS A 64 -13.35 6.16 13.74
N VAL A 65 -12.42 6.64 12.92
CA VAL A 65 -11.03 6.87 13.34
C VAL A 65 -10.92 8.21 14.07
N ASP A 66 -10.84 8.18 15.40
CA ASP A 66 -10.74 9.38 16.23
C ASP A 66 -9.29 9.83 16.46
N LEU A 67 -8.79 10.66 15.56
CA LEU A 67 -7.46 11.26 15.59
C LEU A 67 -7.56 12.78 15.43
N SER A 68 -6.54 13.52 15.89
CA SER A 68 -6.45 14.96 15.64
C SER A 68 -6.22 15.26 14.15
N SER A 69 -6.58 16.47 13.69
CA SER A 69 -6.43 16.86 12.27
C SER A 69 -5.04 16.60 11.70
N LYS A 70 -3.99 16.81 12.50
CA LYS A 70 -2.59 16.57 12.08
C LYS A 70 -2.35 15.08 11.85
N TRP A 71 -2.73 14.22 12.80
CA TRP A 71 -2.54 12.77 12.71
C TRP A 71 -3.44 12.13 11.64
N LEU A 72 -4.63 12.68 11.37
CA LEU A 72 -5.46 12.24 10.24
C LEU A 72 -4.77 12.50 8.90
N LYS A 73 -4.21 13.69 8.69
CA LYS A 73 -3.48 14.01 7.45
C LYS A 73 -2.25 13.12 7.28
N ILE A 74 -1.47 12.92 8.35
CA ILE A 74 -0.30 12.02 8.33
C ILE A 74 -0.72 10.60 7.97
N THR A 75 -1.71 10.05 8.70
CA THR A 75 -2.19 8.68 8.48
C THR A 75 -2.74 8.51 7.06
N PHE A 76 -3.50 9.48 6.57
CA PHE A 76 -4.04 9.47 5.20
C PHE A 76 -2.92 9.35 4.15
N TRP A 77 -1.93 10.24 4.20
CA TRP A 77 -0.84 10.23 3.22
C TRP A 77 0.06 9.00 3.34
N LEU A 78 0.35 8.54 4.56
CA LEU A 78 1.11 7.30 4.77
C LEU A 78 0.35 6.07 4.27
N THR A 79 -0.98 6.04 4.39
CA THR A 79 -1.80 4.92 3.90
C THR A 79 -1.73 4.87 2.37
N ILE A 80 -1.93 6.01 1.69
CA ILE A 80 -1.80 6.09 0.23
C ILE A 80 -0.38 5.73 -0.20
N TYR A 81 0.64 6.31 0.43
CA TYR A 81 2.02 6.03 0.09
C TYR A 81 2.38 4.55 0.28
N GLY A 82 2.10 3.97 1.45
CA GLY A 82 2.50 2.59 1.77
C GLY A 82 1.87 1.57 0.83
N THR A 83 0.59 1.72 0.52
CA THR A 83 -0.16 0.82 -0.36
C THR A 83 0.35 0.88 -1.81
N PHE A 84 0.57 2.08 -2.36
CA PHE A 84 1.08 2.25 -3.72
C PHE A 84 2.57 1.89 -3.84
N ALA A 85 3.38 2.24 -2.85
CA ALA A 85 4.81 1.89 -2.81
C ALA A 85 5.00 0.37 -2.77
N ASN A 86 4.11 -0.36 -2.08
CA ASN A 86 4.18 -1.82 -2.00
C ASN A 86 3.91 -2.46 -3.35
N TRP A 87 2.76 -2.14 -3.95
CA TRP A 87 2.44 -2.61 -5.28
C TRP A 87 3.52 -2.26 -6.32
N LEU A 88 4.02 -1.01 -6.30
CA LEU A 88 5.01 -0.52 -7.25
C LEU A 88 6.38 -1.20 -7.07
N GLY A 89 6.84 -1.38 -5.84
CA GLY A 89 8.10 -2.08 -5.55
C GLY A 89 8.09 -3.50 -6.12
N MET A 90 6.97 -4.21 -5.93
CA MET A 90 6.80 -5.57 -6.46
C MET A 90 6.67 -5.57 -7.99
N LEU A 91 6.02 -4.57 -8.59
CA LEU A 91 5.91 -4.44 -10.04
C LEU A 91 7.27 -4.18 -10.70
N ILE A 92 8.06 -3.27 -10.13
CA ILE A 92 9.43 -3.00 -10.60
C ILE A 92 10.27 -4.28 -10.50
N ALA A 93 10.17 -5.00 -9.38
CA ALA A 93 10.87 -6.26 -9.22
C ALA A 93 10.45 -7.33 -10.26
N ALA A 94 9.17 -7.39 -10.61
CA ALA A 94 8.65 -8.27 -11.66
C ALA A 94 9.20 -7.94 -13.05
N ILE A 95 9.21 -6.65 -13.42
CA ILE A 95 9.66 -6.19 -14.74
C ILE A 95 11.16 -6.39 -14.92
N PHE A 96 11.95 -6.12 -13.89
CA PHE A 96 13.42 -6.07 -13.98
C PHE A 96 14.13 -7.28 -13.36
N ASN A 97 13.40 -8.35 -13.05
CA ASN A 97 13.95 -9.58 -12.49
C ASN A 97 14.73 -9.36 -11.17
N ALA A 98 14.28 -8.38 -10.37
CA ALA A 98 14.90 -8.03 -9.09
C ALA A 98 14.21 -8.74 -7.93
N GLY A 99 14.90 -8.82 -6.79
CA GLY A 99 14.35 -9.42 -5.60
C GLY A 99 15.37 -9.94 -4.60
N LYS A 100 16.60 -9.44 -4.62
CA LYS A 100 17.67 -9.85 -3.68
C LYS A 100 17.18 -9.81 -2.22
N MET A 101 16.47 -8.75 -1.83
CA MET A 101 15.90 -8.61 -0.49
C MET A 101 14.68 -9.52 -0.22
N LEU A 102 13.99 -9.91 -1.27
CA LEU A 102 12.74 -10.68 -1.25
C LEU A 102 12.99 -12.20 -1.20
N THR A 103 14.26 -12.64 -1.25
CA THR A 103 14.76 -14.00 -1.00
C THR A 103 13.88 -15.11 -1.60
N VAL A 104 13.11 -15.83 -0.77
CA VAL A 104 12.21 -16.92 -1.18
C VAL A 104 11.22 -16.47 -2.24
N ALA A 105 10.73 -15.22 -2.19
CA ALA A 105 9.85 -14.67 -3.21
C ALA A 105 10.58 -14.43 -4.56
N ALA A 106 11.88 -14.16 -4.53
CA ALA A 106 12.70 -13.91 -5.72
C ALA A 106 13.39 -15.14 -6.31
N ASN A 107 13.36 -16.29 -5.63
CA ASN A 107 13.99 -17.53 -6.08
C ASN A 107 15.48 -17.38 -6.45
N GLY A 108 16.22 -16.57 -5.69
CA GLY A 108 17.65 -16.32 -5.91
C GLY A 108 17.98 -15.40 -7.08
N GLN A 109 16.99 -14.72 -7.68
CA GLN A 109 17.23 -13.73 -8.72
C GLN A 109 17.73 -12.40 -8.16
N GLU A 110 18.69 -11.81 -8.86
CA GLU A 110 19.22 -10.48 -8.57
C GLU A 110 19.10 -9.61 -9.82
N GLY A 111 18.47 -8.46 -9.66
CA GLY A 111 18.37 -7.44 -10.70
C GLY A 111 19.60 -6.53 -10.74
N ALA A 112 19.56 -5.52 -11.62
CA ALA A 112 20.60 -4.50 -11.64
C ALA A 112 20.70 -3.77 -10.28
N PRO A 113 21.90 -3.38 -9.81
CA PRO A 113 22.09 -2.80 -8.47
C PRO A 113 21.20 -1.59 -8.18
N LEU A 114 20.96 -0.74 -9.18
CA LEU A 114 20.08 0.42 -9.06
C LEU A 114 18.61 0.00 -8.83
N VAL A 115 18.14 -1.04 -9.54
CA VAL A 115 16.78 -1.56 -9.40
C VAL A 115 16.60 -2.18 -8.02
N GLU A 116 17.56 -2.99 -7.57
CA GLU A 116 17.56 -3.57 -6.23
C GLU A 116 17.53 -2.49 -5.14
N GLY A 117 18.30 -1.42 -5.31
CA GLY A 117 18.29 -0.26 -4.41
C GLY A 117 16.92 0.42 -4.35
N ILE A 118 16.26 0.63 -5.49
CA ILE A 118 14.92 1.23 -5.56
C ILE A 118 13.88 0.33 -4.88
N VAL A 119 13.86 -0.98 -5.21
CA VAL A 119 12.94 -1.95 -4.62
C VAL A 119 13.14 -2.01 -3.12
N THR A 120 14.39 -2.15 -2.66
CA THR A 120 14.74 -2.18 -1.23
C THR A 120 14.28 -0.92 -0.52
N PHE A 121 14.56 0.27 -1.09
CA PHE A 121 14.13 1.54 -0.51
C PHE A 121 12.60 1.59 -0.36
N LEU A 122 11.86 1.22 -1.41
CA LEU A 122 10.40 1.18 -1.38
C LEU A 122 9.89 0.22 -0.29
N LEU A 123 10.42 -1.00 -0.23
CA LEU A 123 10.00 -2.03 0.74
C LEU A 123 10.30 -1.64 2.20
N ILE A 124 11.43 -1.00 2.48
CA ILE A 124 11.76 -0.55 3.84
C ILE A 124 10.86 0.64 4.22
N SER A 125 10.78 1.64 3.36
CA SER A 125 10.03 2.87 3.63
C SER A 125 8.53 2.61 3.77
N LEU A 126 7.95 1.74 2.94
CA LEU A 126 6.55 1.33 3.06
C LEU A 126 6.30 0.54 4.34
N SER A 127 7.26 -0.26 4.81
CA SER A 127 7.09 -1.05 6.04
C SER A 127 6.95 -0.13 7.25
N VAL A 128 7.81 0.90 7.33
CA VAL A 128 7.72 1.93 8.36
C VAL A 128 6.39 2.69 8.26
N ALA A 129 5.97 3.06 7.05
CA ALA A 129 4.71 3.76 6.83
C ALA A 129 3.50 2.91 7.27
N THR A 130 3.45 1.65 6.88
CA THR A 130 2.33 0.73 7.15
C THR A 130 2.22 0.37 8.63
N LEU A 131 3.36 0.18 9.32
CA LEU A 131 3.37 0.00 10.78
C LEU A 131 2.85 1.26 11.49
N THR A 132 3.28 2.44 11.05
CA THR A 132 2.81 3.71 11.61
C THR A 132 1.30 3.87 11.41
N VAL A 133 0.78 3.59 10.21
CA VAL A 133 -0.66 3.62 9.90
C VAL A 133 -1.44 2.63 10.77
N SER A 134 -0.93 1.40 10.93
CA SER A 134 -1.59 0.38 11.75
C SER A 134 -1.73 0.85 13.20
N VAL A 135 -0.67 1.42 13.77
CA VAL A 135 -0.69 1.96 15.13
C VAL A 135 -1.65 3.14 15.25
N THR A 136 -1.62 4.10 14.31
CA THR A 136 -2.50 5.29 14.38
C THR A 136 -3.97 4.93 14.21
N ILE A 137 -4.31 4.00 13.30
CA ILE A 137 -5.67 3.49 13.12
C ILE A 137 -6.15 2.77 14.38
N LEU A 138 -5.34 1.88 14.97
CA LEU A 138 -5.68 1.19 16.22
C LEU A 138 -5.97 2.17 17.36
N ILE A 139 -5.10 3.17 17.56
CA ILE A 139 -5.28 4.22 18.57
C ILE A 139 -6.56 5.01 18.29
N GLY A 140 -6.81 5.39 17.02
CA GLY A 140 -7.98 6.17 16.63
C GLY A 140 -9.30 5.41 16.85
N LEU A 141 -9.34 4.11 16.51
CA LEU A 141 -10.50 3.26 16.77
C LEU A 141 -10.70 3.02 18.27
N TYR A 142 -9.62 2.79 19.03
CA TYR A 142 -9.69 2.60 20.48
C TYR A 142 -10.25 3.82 21.20
N LYS A 143 -9.81 5.03 20.83
CA LYS A 143 -10.36 6.28 21.36
C LYS A 143 -11.85 6.44 21.05
N ASN A 144 -12.27 6.06 19.85
CA ASN A 144 -13.67 6.12 19.46
C ASN A 144 -14.57 5.14 20.25
N MET A 145 -14.06 3.96 20.63
CA MET A 145 -14.81 2.98 21.45
C MET A 145 -14.95 3.40 22.92
N ARG A 146 -14.10 4.32 23.40
CA ARG A 146 -14.13 4.84 24.78
C ARG A 146 -14.98 6.10 24.96
N LYS A 147 -15.56 6.61 23.87
CA LYS A 147 -16.54 7.70 23.91
C LYS A 147 -17.94 7.14 24.07
#